data_AF-A0A7C9N5P3-F1
#
_entry.id   AF-A0A7C9N5P3-F1
#
_cell.length_a   1.000
_cell.length_b   1.000
_cell.length_c   1.000
_cell.angle_alpha   90.00
_cell.angle_beta   90.00
_cell.angle_gamma   90.00
#
_symmetry.space_group_name_H-M   'P 1'
#
loop_
_entity.id
_entity.type
_entity.pdbx_description
1 polymer ?
#
loop_
_entity_poly.entity_id
_entity_poly.type
_entity_poly.pdbx_seq_one_letter_code
_entity_poly.pdbx_strand_id
1 'polypeptide(L)'
;MDYQVVDFRQVIQPVDAVLDTVGDKVLVDSMNYVRQGGHLVSIEAAPDLLVAESGAFAGEFFQLQPNVGVLGQLLTLVAKRQVKPLIERVIPFTAPAIRAALKVVGSGHERGKRVISVWNPQLEK
;
A
#
# COMPACT_ATOMS: atom_id res chain seq x y z
N MET A 1 14.96 -4.58 5.06
CA MET A 1 15.90 -3.81 4.23
C MET A 1 15.39 -2.37 4.18
N ASP A 2 16.27 -1.38 4.35
CA ASP A 2 15.94 0.03 4.17
C ASP A 2 16.37 0.48 2.76
N TYR A 3 15.40 0.75 1.89
CA TYR A 3 15.65 1.09 0.48
C TYR A 3 16.16 2.53 0.30
N GLN A 4 16.08 3.37 1.33
CA GLN A 4 16.66 4.72 1.31
C GLN A 4 18.18 4.69 1.56
N VAL A 5 18.67 3.60 2.15
CA VAL A 5 20.08 3.42 2.51
C VAL A 5 20.78 2.45 1.55
N VAL A 6 20.07 1.43 1.08
CA VAL A 6 20.61 0.41 0.18
C VAL A 6 19.80 0.37 -1.10
N ASP A 7 20.48 0.43 -2.25
CA ASP A 7 19.84 0.23 -3.54
C ASP A 7 19.36 -1.22 -3.66
N PHE A 8 18.04 -1.44 -3.61
CA PHE A 8 17.44 -2.77 -3.67
C PHE A 8 17.85 -3.54 -4.92
N ARG A 9 18.15 -2.83 -6.00
CA ARG A 9 18.53 -3.42 -7.29
C ARG A 9 19.85 -4.21 -7.22
N GLN A 10 20.67 -3.92 -6.23
CA GLN A 10 21.97 -4.57 -6.04
C GLN A 10 21.91 -5.79 -5.11
N VAL A 11 20.83 -5.95 -4.34
CA VAL A 11 20.79 -6.91 -3.23
C VAL A 11 19.61 -7.87 -3.30
N ILE A 12 18.56 -7.54 -4.04
CA ILE A 12 17.39 -8.41 -4.15
C ILE A 12 17.61 -9.49 -5.21
N GLN A 13 17.30 -10.73 -4.85
CA GLN A 13 17.26 -11.85 -5.78
C GLN A 13 15.88 -11.89 -6.47
N PRO A 14 15.73 -12.58 -7.61
CA PRO A 14 14.42 -12.77 -8.21
C PRO A 14 13.40 -13.37 -7.22
N VAL A 15 12.16 -12.89 -7.27
CA VAL A 15 11.05 -13.24 -6.37
C VAL A 15 9.85 -13.79 -7.14
N ASP A 16 8.98 -14.53 -6.47
CA ASP A 16 7.78 -15.09 -7.08
C ASP A 16 6.64 -14.07 -7.21
N ALA A 17 6.66 -13.03 -6.37
CA ALA A 17 5.63 -11.99 -6.38
C ALA A 17 6.17 -10.61 -6.00
N VAL A 18 5.64 -9.57 -6.64
CA VAL A 18 5.84 -8.15 -6.31
C VAL A 18 4.48 -7.51 -6.04
N LEU A 19 4.36 -6.81 -4.90
CA LEU A 19 3.24 -5.92 -4.60
C LEU A 19 3.74 -4.48 -4.62
N ASP A 20 3.36 -3.72 -5.65
CA ASP A 20 3.78 -2.35 -5.85
C ASP A 20 2.77 -1.36 -5.26
N THR A 21 3.30 -0.43 -4.46
CA THR A 21 2.58 0.68 -3.82
C THR A 21 3.28 2.02 -4.01
N VAL A 22 4.35 2.03 -4.81
CA VAL A 22 5.21 3.21 -5.02
C VAL A 22 5.08 3.71 -6.46
N GLY A 23 4.99 2.81 -7.45
CA GLY A 23 4.79 3.18 -8.84
C GLY A 23 6.03 3.71 -9.57
N ASP A 24 5.81 4.43 -10.66
CA ASP A 24 6.81 5.11 -11.48
C ASP A 24 8.02 4.22 -11.84
N LYS A 25 9.24 4.76 -11.67
CA LYS A 25 10.50 4.07 -11.95
C LYS A 25 10.70 2.85 -11.06
N VAL A 26 10.17 2.85 -9.84
CA VAL A 26 10.30 1.70 -8.92
C VAL A 26 9.51 0.52 -9.45
N LEU A 27 8.33 0.75 -10.02
CA LEU A 27 7.55 -0.29 -10.70
C LEU A 27 8.32 -0.89 -11.88
N VAL A 28 8.88 -0.05 -12.75
CA VAL A 28 9.66 -0.51 -13.91
C VAL A 28 10.90 -1.31 -13.48
N ASP A 29 11.65 -0.81 -12.50
CA ASP A 29 12.83 -1.49 -11.99
C ASP A 29 12.45 -2.85 -11.35
N SER A 30 11.31 -2.91 -10.65
CA SER A 30 10.82 -4.12 -9.97
C SER A 30 10.46 -5.26 -10.92
N MET A 31 10.06 -4.97 -12.17
CA MET A 31 9.74 -6.00 -13.18
C MET A 31 10.90 -6.95 -13.45
N ASN A 32 12.15 -6.46 -13.37
CA ASN A 32 13.35 -7.26 -13.64
C ASN A 32 13.62 -8.34 -12.58
N TYR A 33 12.92 -8.28 -11.45
CA TYR A 33 13.10 -9.20 -10.33
C TYR A 33 11.95 -10.19 -10.18
N VAL A 34 10.94 -10.14 -11.05
CA VAL A 34 9.86 -11.14 -11.05
C VAL A 34 10.36 -12.39 -11.79
N ARG A 35 10.29 -13.55 -11.15
CA ARG A 35 10.64 -14.82 -11.80
C ARG A 35 9.68 -15.15 -12.93
N GLN A 36 10.13 -16.02 -13.83
CA GLN A 36 9.25 -16.59 -14.85
C GLN A 36 8.08 -17.34 -14.19
N GLY A 37 6.85 -17.04 -14.61
CA GLY A 37 5.60 -17.55 -14.02
C GLY A 37 5.18 -16.86 -12.73
N GLY A 38 5.89 -15.80 -12.28
CA GLY A 38 5.55 -15.04 -11.09
C GLY A 38 4.41 -14.05 -11.29
N HIS A 39 4.17 -13.21 -10.28
CA HIS A 39 3.09 -12.22 -10.27
C HIS A 39 3.58 -10.82 -9.90
N LEU A 40 3.06 -9.80 -10.56
CA LEU A 40 3.22 -8.40 -10.18
C LEU A 40 1.83 -7.77 -10.07
N VAL A 41 1.52 -7.24 -8.89
CA VAL A 41 0.28 -6.51 -8.62
C VAL A 41 0.63 -5.08 -8.22
N SER A 42 0.08 -4.08 -8.92
CA SER A 42 0.29 -2.65 -8.58
C SER A 42 -1.04 -1.96 -8.28
N ILE A 43 -1.05 -1.08 -7.28
CA ILE A 43 -2.21 -0.21 -6.97
C ILE A 43 -2.15 1.14 -7.70
N GLU A 44 -0.99 1.52 -8.25
CA GLU A 44 -0.75 2.86 -8.80
C GLU A 44 -1.09 2.91 -10.29
N ALA A 45 -0.57 1.95 -11.05
CA ALA A 45 -0.83 1.86 -12.48
C ALA A 45 -0.86 0.39 -12.91
N ALA A 46 -1.56 0.11 -14.01
CA ALA A 46 -1.38 -1.18 -14.65
C ALA A 46 0.09 -1.31 -15.07
N PRO A 47 0.80 -2.39 -14.71
CA PRO A 47 2.09 -2.64 -15.31
C PRO A 47 1.90 -2.71 -16.83
N ASP A 48 2.47 -1.73 -17.52
CA ASP A 48 2.18 -1.47 -18.92
C ASP A 48 2.63 -2.64 -19.83
N LEU A 49 2.00 -2.72 -21.00
CA LEU A 49 1.84 -3.86 -21.94
C LEU A 49 3.09 -4.71 -22.31
N LEU A 50 4.32 -4.28 -22.01
CA LEU A 50 5.55 -5.03 -22.33
C LEU A 50 5.65 -6.39 -21.63
N VAL A 51 5.00 -6.55 -20.46
CA VAL A 51 4.93 -7.83 -19.74
C VAL A 51 4.00 -8.83 -20.44
N ALA A 52 2.90 -8.33 -21.02
CA ALA A 52 1.99 -9.13 -21.83
C ALA A 52 2.65 -9.61 -23.13
N GLU A 53 3.58 -8.83 -23.69
CA GLU A 53 4.30 -9.19 -24.93
C GLU A 53 5.41 -10.24 -24.73
N SER A 54 5.96 -10.39 -23.53
CA SER A 54 7.03 -11.35 -23.23
C SER A 54 6.56 -12.65 -22.58
N GLY A 55 5.37 -12.67 -21.96
CA GLY A 55 4.82 -13.85 -21.29
C GLY A 55 5.62 -14.33 -20.07
N ALA A 56 6.54 -13.51 -19.56
CA ALA A 56 7.45 -13.90 -18.48
C ALA A 56 6.72 -14.03 -17.13
N PHE A 57 5.78 -13.15 -16.81
CA PHE A 57 5.03 -13.17 -15.55
C PHE A 57 3.63 -12.55 -15.70
N ALA A 58 2.75 -12.76 -14.73
CA ALA A 58 1.42 -12.17 -14.71
C ALA A 58 1.45 -10.75 -14.11
N GLY A 59 0.96 -9.76 -14.85
CA GLY A 59 0.85 -8.36 -14.39
C GLY A 59 -0.60 -7.96 -14.17
N GLU A 60 -0.92 -7.40 -13.00
CA GLU A 60 -2.28 -7.00 -12.63
C GLU A 60 -2.32 -5.57 -12.06
N PHE A 61 -3.30 -4.80 -12.51
CA PHE A 61 -3.69 -3.57 -11.84
C PHE A 61 -4.73 -3.87 -10.76
N PHE A 62 -4.39 -3.61 -9.51
CA PHE A 62 -5.32 -3.74 -8.41
C PHE A 62 -6.21 -2.51 -8.31
N GLN A 63 -7.38 -2.59 -8.92
CA GLN A 63 -8.43 -1.61 -8.71
C GLN A 63 -9.28 -2.02 -7.50
N LEU A 64 -9.31 -1.18 -6.46
CA LEU A 64 -10.13 -1.43 -5.28
C LEU A 64 -11.62 -1.44 -5.66
N GLN A 65 -12.26 -2.59 -5.48
CA GLN A 65 -13.71 -2.75 -5.59
C GLN A 65 -14.28 -3.07 -4.21
N PRO A 66 -15.29 -2.31 -3.73
CA PRO A 66 -15.96 -2.62 -2.47
C PRO A 66 -16.54 -4.04 -2.50
N ASN A 67 -16.11 -4.88 -1.57
CA ASN A 67 -16.56 -6.27 -1.49
C ASN A 67 -16.83 -6.65 -0.02
N VAL A 68 -18.11 -6.87 0.30
CA VAL A 68 -18.55 -7.20 1.66
C VAL A 68 -18.01 -8.54 2.16
N GLY A 69 -17.79 -9.50 1.26
CA GLY A 69 -17.20 -10.79 1.59
C GLY A 69 -15.74 -10.66 2.01
N VAL A 70 -14.95 -9.92 1.22
CA VAL A 70 -13.54 -9.62 1.54
C VAL A 70 -13.45 -8.84 2.85
N LEU A 71 -14.31 -7.84 3.06
CA LEU A 71 -14.35 -7.08 4.30
C LEU A 71 -14.64 -7.98 5.52
N GLY A 72 -15.61 -8.91 5.40
CA GLY A 72 -15.91 -9.88 6.46
C GLY A 72 -14.75 -10.80 6.81
N GLN A 73 -13.98 -11.23 5.79
CA GLN A 73 -12.77 -12.03 6.00
C GLN A 73 -11.69 -11.22 6.72
N LEU A 74 -11.45 -9.97 6.30
CA LEU A 74 -10.50 -9.07 6.99
C LEU A 74 -10.89 -8.83 8.44
N LEU A 75 -12.18 -8.60 8.73
CA LEU A 75 -12.68 -8.45 10.10
C LEU A 75 -12.44 -9.72 10.94
N THR A 76 -12.61 -10.90 10.33
CA THR A 76 -12.32 -12.18 11.00
C THR A 76 -10.84 -12.30 11.35
N LEU A 77 -9.94 -11.93 10.44
CA LEU A 77 -8.49 -11.96 10.67
C LEU A 77 -8.07 -10.97 11.77
N VAL A 78 -8.70 -9.79 11.80
CA VAL A 78 -8.48 -8.79 12.86
C VAL A 78 -8.98 -9.30 14.21
N ALA A 79 -10.19 -9.87 14.26
CA ALA A 79 -10.76 -10.44 15.48
C ALA A 79 -9.90 -11.58 16.04
N LYS A 80 -9.33 -12.41 15.16
CA LYS A 80 -8.38 -13.47 15.52
C LYS A 80 -6.95 -12.98 15.82
N ARG A 81 -6.69 -11.67 15.76
CA ARG A 81 -5.38 -11.03 15.95
C ARG A 81 -4.29 -11.50 14.98
N GLN A 82 -4.69 -12.10 13.84
CA GLN A 82 -3.79 -12.52 12.77
C GLN A 82 -3.38 -11.34 11.89
N VAL A 83 -4.25 -10.33 11.78
CA VAL A 83 -3.96 -9.03 11.19
C VAL A 83 -4.11 -7.96 12.27
N LYS A 84 -3.11 -7.09 12.42
CA LYS A 84 -3.13 -5.97 13.36
C LYS A 84 -3.14 -4.66 12.58
N PRO A 85 -4.27 -3.93 12.53
CA PRO A 85 -4.30 -2.60 11.97
C PRO A 85 -3.38 -1.68 12.77
N LEU A 86 -2.43 -1.04 12.09
CA LEU A 86 -1.59 -0.02 12.71
C LEU A 86 -2.24 1.34 12.45
N ILE A 87 -2.81 1.94 13.50
CA ILE A 87 -3.26 3.33 13.46
C ILE A 87 -2.13 4.20 13.98
N GLU A 88 -1.54 5.01 13.11
CA GLU A 88 -0.45 5.91 13.46
C GLU A 88 -0.95 7.06 14.34
N ARG A 89 -2.08 7.67 13.94
CA ARG A 89 -2.64 8.84 14.60
C ARG A 89 -4.13 8.98 14.35
N VAL A 90 -4.85 9.39 15.39
CA VAL A 90 -6.23 9.89 15.28
C VAL A 90 -6.20 11.41 15.33
N ILE A 91 -6.72 12.06 14.28
CA ILE A 91 -6.71 13.50 14.07
C ILE A 91 -8.10 14.04 14.41
N PRO A 92 -8.24 15.03 15.31
CA PRO A 92 -9.52 15.66 15.57
C PRO A 92 -10.09 16.31 14.31
N PHE A 93 -11.41 16.25 14.12
CA PHE A 93 -12.10 16.94 13.02
C PHE A 93 -12.15 18.46 13.23
N THR A 94 -10.98 19.10 13.23
CA THR A 94 -10.81 20.55 13.31
C THR A 94 -9.95 21.03 12.14
N ALA A 95 -10.27 22.21 11.60
CA ALA A 95 -9.56 22.74 10.46
C ALA A 95 -8.04 22.90 10.69
N PRO A 96 -7.55 23.36 11.87
CA PRO A 96 -6.11 23.41 12.13
C PRO A 96 -5.44 22.04 12.13
N ALA A 97 -6.07 21.04 12.78
CA ALA A 97 -5.50 19.69 12.89
C ALA A 97 -5.46 18.97 11.54
N ILE A 98 -6.52 19.09 10.74
CA ILE A 98 -6.57 18.51 9.39
C ILE A 98 -5.51 19.16 8.49
N ARG A 99 -5.39 20.50 8.50
CA ARG A 99 -4.35 21.19 7.71
C ARG A 99 -2.95 20.77 8.10
N ALA A 100 -2.66 20.68 9.41
CA ALA A 100 -1.37 20.20 9.89
C ALA A 100 -1.10 18.76 9.47
N ALA A 101 -2.12 17.91 9.47
CA ALA A 101 -1.98 16.52 9.02
C ALA A 101 -1.72 16.40 7.53
N LEU A 102 -2.43 17.14 6.67
CA LEU A 102 -2.26 17.09 5.22
C LEU A 102 -0.88 17.59 4.77
N LYS A 103 -0.27 18.55 5.48
CA LYS A 103 1.09 19.05 5.17
C LYS A 103 2.17 17.98 5.21
N VAL A 104 1.97 16.93 6.00
CA VAL A 104 2.95 15.85 6.17
C VAL A 104 2.56 14.58 5.42
N VAL A 105 1.37 14.54 4.78
CA VAL A 105 0.96 13.42 3.92
C VAL A 105 1.90 13.28 2.74
N GLY A 106 2.40 12.07 2.51
CA GLY A 106 3.32 11.80 1.40
C GLY A 106 4.77 12.14 1.71
N SER A 107 5.10 12.45 2.98
CA SER A 107 6.48 12.63 3.42
C SER A 107 7.30 11.34 3.46
N GLY A 108 6.68 10.18 3.22
CA GLY A 108 7.35 8.87 3.17
C GLY A 108 7.71 8.25 4.52
N HIS A 109 7.42 8.91 5.64
CA HIS A 109 7.80 8.47 7.00
C HIS A 109 6.63 7.91 7.82
N GLU A 110 5.50 7.69 7.17
CA GLU A 110 4.24 7.33 7.84
C GLU A 110 4.21 5.85 8.16
N ARG A 111 3.92 5.53 9.43
CA ARG A 111 3.88 4.15 9.92
C ARG A 111 2.45 3.81 10.32
N GLY A 112 1.67 3.44 9.33
CA GLY A 112 0.28 3.00 9.49
C GLY A 112 -0.75 4.01 8.98
N LYS A 113 -2.00 3.82 9.38
CA LYS A 113 -3.13 4.64 8.93
C LYS A 113 -3.32 5.85 9.84
N ARG A 114 -3.45 7.03 9.25
CA ARG A 114 -3.99 8.21 9.94
C ARG A 114 -5.50 8.27 9.74
N VAL A 115 -6.23 8.49 10.83
CA VAL A 115 -7.69 8.50 10.86
C VAL A 115 -8.16 9.85 11.34
N ILE A 116 -9.18 10.42 10.69
CA ILE A 116 -9.85 11.61 11.18
C ILE A 116 -11.04 11.16 12.04
N SER A 117 -11.06 11.56 13.30
CA SER A 117 -12.22 11.31 14.18
C SER A 117 -13.22 12.45 14.02
N VAL A 118 -14.37 12.12 13.44
CA VAL A 118 -15.56 13.00 13.41
C VAL A 118 -16.36 12.94 14.71
N TRP A 119 -16.09 11.94 15.55
CA TRP A 119 -16.65 11.91 16.90
C TRP A 119 -15.95 12.95 17.78
N ASN A 120 -16.75 13.82 18.38
CA ASN A 120 -16.31 14.86 19.28
C ASN A 120 -17.07 14.74 20.61
N PRO A 121 -16.50 14.05 21.62
CA PRO A 121 -17.15 13.89 22.92
C PRO A 121 -17.38 15.21 23.68
N GLN A 122 -16.78 16.33 23.23
CA GLN A 122 -16.95 17.65 23.84
C GLN A 122 -18.18 18.40 23.31
N LEU A 123 -18.85 17.88 22.27
CA LEU A 123 -20.09 18.44 21.70
C LEU A 123 -21.34 17.69 22.17
N GLU A 124 -21.19 16.59 22.91
CA GLU A 124 -22.26 15.94 23.65
C GLU A 124 -22.53 16.76 24.92
N LYS A 125 -23.38 17.78 24.78
CA LYS A 125 -24.02 18.47 25.91
C LYS A 125 -25.24 17.72 26.38
#